data_AF-A0A382VQ15-F1
#
_entry.id   AF-A0A382VQ15-F1
#
_cell.length_a   1.000
_cell.length_b   1.000
_cell.length_c   1.000
_cell.angle_alpha   90.00
_cell.angle_beta   90.00
_cell.angle_gamma   90.00
#
_symmetry.space_group_name_H-M   'P 1'
#
loop_
_entity.id
_entity.type
_entity.pdbx_description
1 polymer ?
#
loop_
_entity_poly.entity_id
_entity_poly.type
_entity_poly.pdbx_seq_one_letter_code
_entity_poly.pdbx_strand_id
1 'polypeptide(L)'
;MVHISQLILGETGCVSYILFCREKKECAIVDSFEEYEEDVLEEIKKLGFPTVKYVIDTHTHADRKSASTYFANEFGVKGIVKSEMTKYTGKKVETRDGDILKIGKAELKVLYTPGHTYDHNCYLIEDNLLSGDC
;
A
#
# COMPACT_ATOMS: atom_id res chain seq x y z
N MET A 1 11.17 6.84 12.41
CA MET A 1 11.81 5.65 11.85
C MET A 1 10.76 4.62 11.54
N VAL A 2 10.53 4.44 10.26
CA VAL A 2 9.61 3.45 9.72
C VAL A 2 10.35 2.13 9.56
N HIS A 3 9.70 1.03 9.92
CA HIS A 3 10.14 -0.29 9.52
C HIS A 3 9.40 -0.68 8.24
N ILE A 4 10.14 -1.19 7.25
CA ILE A 4 9.58 -1.64 5.98
C ILE A 4 9.78 -3.15 5.91
N SER A 5 8.69 -3.90 5.95
CA SER A 5 8.71 -5.32 5.61
C SER A 5 8.50 -5.46 4.10
N GLN A 6 9.40 -6.16 3.43
CA GLN A 6 9.31 -6.49 2.01
C GLN A 6 8.98 -7.97 1.86
N LEU A 7 7.89 -8.26 1.16
CA LEU A 7 7.43 -9.61 0.86
C LEU A 7 7.54 -9.82 -0.64
N ILE A 8 8.44 -10.70 -1.06
CA ILE A 8 8.52 -11.17 -2.45
C ILE A 8 7.62 -12.39 -2.55
N LEU A 9 6.59 -12.28 -3.38
CA LEU A 9 5.48 -13.22 -3.39
C LEU A 9 5.28 -13.72 -4.83
N GLY A 10 4.80 -14.96 -4.94
CA GLY A 10 4.59 -15.63 -6.23
C GLY A 10 5.85 -15.90 -7.05
N GLU A 11 5.64 -16.49 -8.23
CA GLU A 11 6.73 -16.85 -9.16
C GLU A 11 7.15 -15.67 -10.06
N THR A 12 6.34 -14.62 -10.13
CA THR A 12 6.58 -13.43 -10.96
C THR A 12 7.45 -12.38 -10.27
N GLY A 13 7.80 -12.58 -9.00
CA GLY A 13 8.64 -11.65 -8.23
C GLY A 13 7.92 -10.36 -7.83
N CYS A 14 6.58 -10.39 -7.75
CA CYS A 14 5.80 -9.27 -7.28
C CYS A 14 6.12 -8.97 -5.82
N VAL A 15 6.18 -7.68 -5.48
CA VAL A 15 6.59 -7.24 -4.15
C VAL A 15 5.44 -6.52 -3.46
N SER A 16 5.09 -7.00 -2.27
CA SER A 16 4.21 -6.29 -1.35
C SER A 16 5.01 -5.73 -0.18
N TYR A 17 4.57 -4.59 0.35
CA TYR A 17 5.24 -3.94 1.48
C TYR A 17 4.29 -3.71 2.66
N ILE A 18 4.84 -3.77 3.87
CA ILE A 18 4.19 -3.24 5.07
C ILE A 18 5.06 -2.09 5.61
N LEU A 19 4.49 -0.89 5.60
CA LEU A 19 5.11 0.32 6.13
C LEU A 19 4.65 0.49 7.57
N PHE A 20 5.54 0.32 8.55
CA PHE A 20 5.19 0.25 9.96
C PHE A 20 5.82 1.37 10.80
N CYS A 21 4.98 2.21 11.40
CA CYS A 21 5.38 3.21 12.38
C CYS A 21 5.37 2.60 13.79
N ARG A 22 6.56 2.27 14.32
CA ARG A 22 6.73 1.62 15.63
C ARG A 22 6.15 2.42 16.80
N GLU A 23 6.28 3.75 16.77
CA GLU A 23 5.89 4.61 17.89
C GLU A 23 4.39 4.62 18.18
N LYS A 24 3.56 4.63 17.13
CA LYS A 24 2.10 4.66 17.24
C LYS A 24 1.44 3.31 16.98
N LYS A 25 2.24 2.31 16.63
CA LYS A 25 1.80 0.98 16.20
C LYS A 25 0.78 1.04 15.06
N GLU A 26 1.05 1.90 14.07
CA GLU A 26 0.22 2.05 12.87
C GLU A 26 0.99 1.58 11.64
N CYS A 27 0.30 1.00 10.65
CA CYS A 27 0.93 0.61 9.40
C CYS A 27 0.07 0.87 8.16
N ALA A 28 0.70 0.75 6.99
CA ALA A 28 0.04 0.65 5.70
C ALA A 28 0.50 -0.63 4.97
N ILE A 29 -0.42 -1.27 4.25
CA ILE A 29 -0.16 -2.40 3.35
C ILE A 29 -0.10 -1.83 1.93
N VAL A 30 0.91 -2.19 1.15
CA VAL A 30 1.11 -1.68 -0.21
C VAL A 30 1.23 -2.84 -1.19
N ASP A 31 0.46 -2.78 -2.28
CA ASP A 31 0.47 -3.71 -3.42
C ASP A 31 0.30 -5.18 -3.02
N SER A 32 -0.59 -5.45 -2.05
CA SER A 32 -1.04 -6.80 -1.74
C SER A 32 -1.79 -7.44 -2.91
N PHE A 33 -1.62 -8.73 -3.14
CA PHE A 33 -2.30 -9.45 -4.22
C PHE A 33 -2.89 -10.77 -3.76
N GLU A 34 -3.93 -11.22 -4.48
CA GLU A 34 -4.72 -12.40 -4.14
C GLU A 34 -3.85 -13.67 -4.06
N GLU A 35 -4.28 -14.64 -3.25
CA GLU A 35 -3.60 -15.92 -2.95
C GLU A 35 -2.46 -15.84 -1.93
N TYR A 36 -2.03 -14.64 -1.55
CA TYR A 36 -0.95 -14.40 -0.58
C TYR A 36 -1.41 -13.56 0.62
N GLU A 37 -2.71 -13.59 0.93
CA GLU A 37 -3.26 -12.88 2.07
C GLU A 37 -2.64 -13.37 3.39
N GLU A 38 -2.41 -14.68 3.52
CA GLU A 38 -1.83 -15.29 4.71
C GLU A 38 -0.40 -14.79 4.98
N ASP A 39 0.45 -14.63 3.97
CA ASP A 39 1.81 -14.10 4.12
C ASP A 39 1.82 -12.68 4.71
N VAL A 40 0.92 -11.83 4.21
CA VAL A 40 0.77 -10.44 4.70
C VAL A 40 0.22 -10.44 6.13
N LEU A 41 -0.77 -11.30 6.45
CA LEU A 41 -1.32 -11.43 7.79
C LEU A 41 -0.29 -11.96 8.80
N GLU A 42 0.53 -12.92 8.40
CA GLU A 42 1.63 -13.42 9.23
C GLU A 42 2.65 -12.33 9.54
N GLU A 43 2.99 -11.49 8.56
CA GLU A 43 3.90 -10.38 8.77
C GLU A 43 3.29 -9.31 9.70
N ILE A 44 2.00 -8.97 9.54
CA ILE A 44 1.28 -8.10 10.48
C ILE A 44 1.32 -8.68 11.90
N LYS A 45 1.15 -9.98 12.06
CA LYS A 45 1.26 -10.68 13.35
C LYS A 45 2.67 -10.59 13.93
N LYS A 46 3.73 -10.81 13.13
CA LYS A 46 5.14 -10.67 13.55
C LYS A 46 5.47 -9.25 14.03
N LEU A 47 4.86 -8.25 13.41
CA LEU A 47 4.98 -6.84 13.80
C LEU A 47 4.16 -6.46 15.05
N GLY A 48 3.41 -7.41 15.62
CA GLY A 48 2.66 -7.23 16.87
C GLY A 48 1.28 -6.62 16.68
N PHE A 49 0.60 -6.95 15.58
CA PHE A 49 -0.76 -6.49 15.24
C PHE A 49 -0.91 -4.96 15.27
N PRO A 50 -0.13 -4.23 14.44
CA PRO A 50 -0.34 -2.80 14.26
C PRO A 50 -1.74 -2.50 13.71
N THR A 51 -2.23 -1.29 13.98
CA THR A 51 -3.44 -0.78 13.36
C THR A 51 -3.17 -0.45 11.90
N VAL A 52 -3.85 -1.14 10.98
CA VAL A 52 -3.79 -0.85 9.55
C VAL A 52 -4.58 0.42 9.26
N LYS A 53 -3.90 1.46 8.80
CA LYS A 53 -4.51 2.77 8.46
C LYS A 53 -4.88 2.86 7.00
N TYR A 54 -4.04 2.28 6.16
CA TYR A 54 -4.17 2.34 4.71
C TYR A 54 -3.86 1.00 4.09
N VAL A 55 -4.61 0.70 3.04
CA VAL A 55 -4.31 -0.36 2.08
C VAL A 55 -4.17 0.36 0.75
N ILE A 56 -3.01 0.22 0.12
CA ILE A 56 -2.57 1.08 -0.97
C ILE A 56 -2.27 0.22 -2.19
N ASP A 57 -2.81 0.61 -3.34
CA ASP A 57 -2.30 0.15 -4.62
C ASP A 57 -1.50 1.29 -5.26
N THR A 58 -0.29 1.03 -5.72
CA THR A 58 0.52 2.01 -6.49
C THR A 58 -0.13 2.36 -7.81
N HIS A 59 -0.73 1.37 -8.47
CA HIS A 59 -1.43 1.53 -9.73
C HIS A 59 -2.49 0.43 -9.93
N THR A 60 -3.21 0.47 -11.05
CA THR A 60 -4.02 -0.67 -11.48
C THR A 60 -3.15 -1.75 -12.10
N HIS A 61 -2.82 -2.78 -11.31
CA HIS A 61 -2.01 -3.94 -11.71
C HIS A 61 -2.67 -4.73 -12.86
N ALA A 62 -1.87 -5.16 -13.84
CA ALA A 62 -2.35 -5.91 -15.02
C ALA A 62 -1.93 -7.39 -15.00
N ASP A 63 -0.90 -7.70 -14.24
CA ASP A 63 -0.26 -9.00 -14.06
C ASP A 63 -0.91 -9.84 -12.94
N ARG A 64 -1.59 -9.18 -12.00
CA ARG A 64 -2.20 -9.83 -10.83
C ARG A 64 -3.47 -9.13 -10.37
N LYS A 65 -4.27 -9.86 -9.59
CA LYS A 65 -5.42 -9.29 -8.89
C LYS A 65 -4.98 -8.76 -7.53
N SER A 66 -5.36 -7.53 -7.21
CA SER A 66 -5.05 -6.92 -5.93
C SER A 66 -5.93 -7.50 -4.81
N ALA A 67 -5.29 -7.88 -3.69
CA ALA A 67 -5.97 -8.27 -2.45
C ALA A 67 -6.40 -7.05 -1.62
N SER A 68 -6.23 -5.83 -2.14
CA SER A 68 -6.52 -4.61 -1.38
C SER A 68 -7.99 -4.50 -0.96
N THR A 69 -8.93 -5.07 -1.73
CA THR A 69 -10.35 -5.12 -1.32
C THR A 69 -10.54 -6.04 -0.11
N TYR A 70 -9.87 -7.20 -0.07
CA TYR A 70 -9.91 -8.11 1.07
C TYR A 70 -9.40 -7.41 2.33
N PHE A 71 -8.19 -6.85 2.27
CA PHE A 71 -7.58 -6.17 3.43
C PHE A 71 -8.34 -4.92 3.86
N ALA A 72 -8.93 -4.17 2.92
CA ALA A 72 -9.74 -3.02 3.26
C ALA A 72 -10.97 -3.41 4.10
N ASN A 73 -11.59 -4.55 3.78
CA ASN A 73 -12.73 -5.07 4.54
C ASN A 73 -12.29 -5.69 5.87
N GLU A 74 -11.24 -6.53 5.85
CA GLU A 74 -10.72 -7.23 7.04
C GLU A 74 -10.32 -6.24 8.15
N PHE A 75 -9.63 -5.16 7.77
CA PHE A 75 -9.18 -4.14 8.73
C PHE A 75 -10.14 -2.95 8.87
N GLY A 76 -11.28 -2.96 8.17
CA GLY A 76 -12.31 -1.93 8.26
C GLY A 76 -11.83 -0.52 7.87
N VAL A 77 -10.87 -0.40 6.95
CA VAL A 77 -10.43 0.92 6.46
C VAL A 77 -11.45 1.51 5.48
N LYS A 78 -11.39 2.84 5.27
CA LYS A 78 -12.42 3.59 4.51
C LYS A 78 -12.51 3.19 3.03
N GLY A 79 -11.44 2.64 2.49
CA GLY A 79 -11.30 2.26 1.09
C GLY A 79 -9.84 2.06 0.73
N ILE A 80 -9.60 1.59 -0.48
CA ILE A 80 -8.25 1.40 -1.03
C ILE A 80 -7.70 2.78 -1.42
N VAL A 81 -6.48 3.10 -1.01
CA VAL A 81 -5.78 4.29 -1.47
C VAL A 81 -5.36 4.08 -2.92
N LYS A 82 -5.83 4.95 -3.81
CA LYS A 82 -5.53 4.94 -5.25
C LYS A 82 -5.41 6.37 -5.77
N SER A 83 -4.71 6.56 -6.89
CA SER A 83 -4.68 7.84 -7.60
C SER A 83 -6.10 8.31 -7.95
N GLU A 84 -6.35 9.62 -7.92
CA GLU A 84 -7.63 10.20 -8.39
C GLU A 84 -7.91 9.87 -9.87
N MET A 85 -6.87 9.57 -10.65
CA MET A 85 -6.97 9.22 -12.06
C MET A 85 -7.50 7.79 -12.29
N THR A 86 -7.60 6.97 -11.25
CA THR A 86 -8.02 5.57 -11.37
C THR A 86 -9.47 5.43 -11.84
N LYS A 87 -9.72 4.43 -12.70
CA LYS A 87 -11.08 4.03 -13.12
C LYS A 87 -11.79 3.11 -12.11
N TYR A 88 -11.14 2.77 -11.00
CA TYR A 88 -11.73 1.96 -9.95
C TYR A 88 -13.00 2.61 -9.38
N THR A 89 -14.08 1.83 -9.32
CA THR A 89 -15.43 2.27 -8.93
C THR A 89 -15.83 1.83 -7.51
N GLY A 90 -14.99 1.05 -6.83
CA GLY A 90 -15.22 0.65 -5.44
C GLY A 90 -14.88 1.76 -4.44
N LYS A 91 -14.98 1.44 -3.14
CA LYS A 91 -14.62 2.38 -2.05
C LYS A 91 -13.13 2.68 -2.12
N LYS A 92 -12.79 3.95 -2.32
CA LYS A 92 -11.41 4.41 -2.43
C LYS A 92 -11.16 5.67 -1.62
N VAL A 93 -9.90 5.83 -1.21
CA VAL A 93 -9.34 7.10 -0.74
C VAL A 93 -8.52 7.65 -1.90
N GLU A 94 -9.01 8.70 -2.53
CA GLU A 94 -8.33 9.32 -3.67
C GLU A 94 -7.10 10.10 -3.19
N THR A 95 -6.08 10.11 -4.04
CA THR A 95 -4.82 10.83 -3.79
C THR A 95 -4.42 11.63 -5.02
N ARG A 96 -3.80 12.79 -4.76
CA ARG A 96 -3.22 13.71 -5.74
C ARG A 96 -1.72 13.82 -5.54
N ASP A 97 -1.04 14.39 -6.54
CA ASP A 97 0.37 14.74 -6.38
C ASP A 97 0.59 15.67 -5.18
N GLY A 98 1.58 15.33 -4.35
CA GLY A 98 1.93 16.09 -3.16
C GLY A 98 1.06 15.83 -1.92
N ASP A 99 0.01 15.01 -2.01
CA ASP A 99 -0.78 14.61 -0.83
C ASP A 99 0.10 13.89 0.20
N ILE A 100 -0.30 13.98 1.47
CA ILE A 100 0.39 13.34 2.59
C ILE A 100 -0.56 12.36 3.30
N LEU A 101 -0.19 11.08 3.31
CA LEU A 101 -0.85 10.05 4.12
C LEU A 101 -0.05 9.83 5.41
N LYS A 102 -0.72 9.79 6.56
CA LYS A 102 -0.06 9.69 7.87
C LYS A 102 -0.25 8.33 8.52
N ILE A 103 0.85 7.63 8.78
CA ILE A 103 0.89 6.44 9.66
C ILE A 103 1.67 6.79 10.92
N GLY A 104 0.95 7.04 12.01
CA GLY A 104 1.51 7.54 13.25
C GLY A 104 2.20 8.90 13.06
N LYS A 105 3.52 8.93 13.21
CA LYS A 105 4.36 10.12 12.98
C LYS A 105 5.02 10.14 11.60
N ALA A 106 4.94 9.06 10.84
CA ALA A 106 5.54 9.01 9.51
C ALA A 106 4.55 9.55 8.46
N GLU A 107 5.13 10.24 7.49
CA GLU A 107 4.42 10.89 6.38
C GLU A 107 4.82 10.20 5.09
N LEU A 108 3.82 9.68 4.36
CA LEU A 108 3.97 9.14 3.02
C LEU A 108 3.55 10.24 2.07
N LYS A 109 4.52 10.81 1.35
CA LYS A 109 4.25 11.77 0.29
C LYS A 109 3.89 11.03 -0.99
N VAL A 110 2.73 11.35 -1.54
CA VAL A 110 2.28 10.86 -2.82
C VAL A 110 3.00 11.63 -3.92
N LEU A 111 3.59 10.91 -4.86
CA LEU A 111 4.16 11.46 -6.09
C LEU A 111 3.38 10.87 -7.26
N TYR A 112 2.67 11.70 -8.01
CA TYR A 112 1.97 11.25 -9.21
C TYR A 112 2.98 11.00 -10.32
N THR A 113 3.12 9.75 -10.74
CA THR A 113 4.17 9.32 -11.67
C THR A 113 3.56 8.48 -12.80
N PRO A 114 2.70 9.07 -13.65
CA PRO A 114 2.13 8.34 -14.75
C PRO A 114 3.21 7.91 -15.74
N GLY A 115 3.04 6.74 -16.34
CA GLY A 115 4.03 6.14 -17.22
C GLY A 115 3.62 4.71 -17.53
N HIS A 116 4.01 3.79 -16.64
CA HIS A 116 3.57 2.39 -16.69
C HIS A 116 2.03 2.27 -16.79
N THR A 117 1.31 3.01 -15.93
CA THR A 117 -0.13 3.27 -16.11
C THR A 117 -0.44 4.76 -15.96
N TYR A 118 -1.66 5.16 -16.35
CA TYR A 118 -2.17 6.53 -16.21
C TYR A 118 -2.59 6.87 -14.77
N ASP A 119 -2.71 5.88 -13.88
CA ASP A 119 -3.13 6.05 -12.49
C ASP A 119 -2.04 5.68 -11.49
N HIS A 120 -0.79 5.69 -11.94
CA HIS A 120 0.36 5.29 -11.14
C HIS A 120 0.84 6.40 -10.18
N ASN A 121 1.05 6.03 -8.92
CA ASN A 121 1.67 6.84 -7.90
C ASN A 121 2.89 6.13 -7.29
N CYS A 122 3.98 6.86 -7.08
CA CYS A 122 5.01 6.48 -6.13
C CYS A 122 4.69 7.04 -4.74
N TYR A 123 5.25 6.41 -3.70
CA TYR A 123 5.11 6.88 -2.32
C TYR A 123 6.49 7.06 -1.69
N LEU A 124 6.82 8.30 -1.33
CA LEU A 124 8.06 8.65 -0.64
C LEU A 124 7.82 8.66 0.88
N ILE A 125 8.60 7.89 1.62
CA ILE A 125 8.53 7.81 3.08
C ILE A 125 9.93 7.82 3.69
N GLU A 126 10.21 8.82 4.52
CA GLU A 126 11.58 9.12 4.96
C GLU A 126 12.49 9.23 3.71
N ASP A 127 13.58 8.46 3.61
CA ASP A 127 14.49 8.45 2.44
C ASP A 127 14.21 7.30 1.45
N ASN A 128 13.06 6.63 1.55
CA ASN A 128 12.72 5.47 0.74
C ASN A 128 11.58 5.78 -0.24
N LEU A 129 11.78 5.45 -1.52
CA LEU A 129 10.77 5.58 -2.55
C LEU A 129 10.20 4.20 -2.90
N LEU A 130 8.90 4.00 -2.65
CA LEU A 130 8.15 2.88 -3.18
C LEU A 130 7.73 3.25 -4.61
N SER A 131 8.45 2.71 -5.59
CA SER A 131 8.32 3.11 -6.99
C SER A 131 7.22 2.40 -7.77
N GLY A 132 6.63 1.32 -7.24
CA GLY A 132 5.78 0.43 -8.03
C GLY A 132 6.51 0.00 -9.30
N ASP A 133 5.84 0.16 -10.44
CA ASP A 133 6.35 -0.21 -11.78
C ASP A 133 6.80 1.02 -12.60
N CYS A 134 7.05 2.16 -11.94
CA CYS A 134 7.52 3.40 -12.58
C CYS A 134 8.96 3.32 -13.11
#